data_AF-A0A2E1APM0-F1
#
_entry.id   AF-A0A2E1APM0-F1
#
_cell.length_a   1.000
_cell.length_b   1.000
_cell.length_c   1.000
_cell.angle_alpha   90.00
_cell.angle_beta   90.00
_cell.angle_gamma   90.00
#
_symmetry.space_group_name_H-M   'P 1'
#
loop_
_entity.id
_entity.type
_entity.pdbx_description
1 polymer ?
#
loop_
_entity_poly.entity_id
_entity_poly.type
_entity_poly.pdbx_seq_one_letter_code
_entity_poly.pdbx_strand_id
1 'polypeptide(L)'
;MKSKKKRLKTLKEIQQLRNNLSGLLGNNKSIDPNGNYVSFEVKDNNHLLTQIISLLEVCVFALDGEGMMLSPANQYASKEDSVTQVLELVLCILPDSQMYFIDKLDEKLLELENK
;
A
#
# COMPACT_ATOMS: atom_id res chain seq x y z
N MET A 1 -10.71 34.29 19.83
CA MET A 1 -11.12 34.13 18.40
C MET A 1 -10.05 33.52 17.50
N LYS A 2 -8.77 33.90 17.60
CA LYS A 2 -7.71 33.41 16.69
C LYS A 2 -7.47 31.88 16.76
N SER A 3 -7.48 31.25 17.94
CA SER A 3 -7.26 29.79 18.05
C SER A 3 -8.43 28.94 17.52
N LYS A 4 -9.69 29.37 17.77
CA LYS A 4 -10.89 28.71 17.18
C LYS A 4 -10.86 28.74 15.66
N LYS A 5 -10.46 29.87 15.05
CA LYS A 5 -10.32 30.00 13.59
C LYS A 5 -9.18 29.12 13.05
N LYS A 6 -8.06 29.00 13.77
CA LYS A 6 -6.95 28.09 13.40
C LYS A 6 -7.38 26.62 13.46
N ARG A 7 -8.01 26.18 14.57
CA ARG A 7 -8.56 24.82 14.71
C ARG A 7 -9.52 24.46 13.58
N LEU A 8 -10.46 25.35 13.25
CA LEU A 8 -11.38 25.13 12.14
C LEU A 8 -10.67 25.01 10.79
N LYS A 9 -9.59 25.78 10.57
CA LYS A 9 -8.77 25.67 9.36
C LYS A 9 -8.06 24.32 9.28
N THR A 10 -7.41 23.90 10.37
CA THR A 10 -6.71 22.61 10.42
C THR A 10 -7.65 21.43 10.22
N LEU A 11 -8.86 21.46 10.80
CA LEU A 11 -9.88 20.43 10.57
C LEU A 11 -10.32 20.37 9.11
N LYS A 12 -10.45 21.51 8.42
CA LYS A 12 -10.75 21.55 6.98
C LYS A 12 -9.61 20.97 6.15
N GLU A 13 -8.35 21.27 6.51
CA GLU A 13 -7.16 20.72 5.85
C GLU A 13 -7.13 19.18 6.01
N ILE A 14 -7.37 18.66 7.22
CA ILE A 14 -7.48 17.21 7.48
C ILE A 14 -8.61 16.57 6.67
N GLN A 15 -9.78 17.22 6.60
CA GLN A 15 -10.90 16.72 5.81
C GLN A 15 -10.57 16.67 4.32
N GLN A 16 -9.84 17.66 3.80
CA GLN A 16 -9.38 17.67 2.41
C GLN A 16 -8.34 16.58 2.14
N LEU A 17 -7.39 16.35 3.07
CA LEU A 17 -6.44 15.24 3.00
C LEU A 17 -7.16 13.89 2.95
N ARG A 18 -8.20 13.70 3.78
CA ARG A 18 -9.03 12.49 3.77
C ARG A 18 -9.81 12.32 2.47
N ASN A 19 -10.32 13.38 1.87
CA ASN A 19 -11.03 13.29 0.58
C ASN A 19 -10.07 12.95 -0.57
N ASN A 20 -8.80 13.31 -0.43
CA ASN A 20 -7.74 13.00 -1.38
C ASN A 20 -7.07 11.63 -1.14
N LEU A 21 -7.46 10.91 -0.07
CA LEU A 21 -7.16 9.47 0.02
C LEU A 21 -7.86 8.81 -1.16
N SER A 22 -7.11 8.53 -2.21
CA SER A 22 -7.48 7.43 -3.07
C SER A 22 -7.50 6.18 -2.19
N GLY A 23 -8.56 5.37 -2.28
CA GLY A 23 -8.66 4.12 -1.52
C GLY A 23 -7.44 3.23 -1.80
N LEU A 24 -7.27 2.15 -1.04
CA LEU A 24 -6.16 1.18 -1.15
C LEU A 24 -5.77 0.75 -2.58
N LEU A 25 -6.63 0.97 -3.56
CA LEU A 25 -6.51 0.58 -4.96
C LEU A 25 -6.69 1.80 -5.88
N GLY A 26 -6.08 2.92 -5.49
CA GLY A 26 -6.44 4.27 -5.90
C GLY A 26 -6.22 4.69 -7.35
N ASN A 27 -5.80 3.81 -8.26
CA ASN A 27 -5.58 4.15 -9.66
C ASN A 27 -6.18 3.12 -10.63
N ASN A 28 -7.51 3.07 -10.69
CA ASN A 28 -8.23 2.35 -11.76
C ASN A 28 -7.95 2.91 -13.17
N LYS A 29 -7.21 4.01 -13.30
CA LYS A 29 -6.95 4.73 -14.55
C LYS A 29 -5.70 4.25 -15.30
N SER A 30 -4.83 3.46 -14.65
CA SER A 30 -3.61 2.91 -15.26
C SER A 30 -3.69 1.38 -15.49
N ILE A 31 -4.89 0.82 -15.37
CA ILE A 31 -5.15 -0.61 -15.57
C ILE A 31 -5.28 -0.83 -17.10
N ASP A 32 -4.26 -1.44 -17.71
CA ASP A 32 -4.30 -1.89 -19.11
C ASP A 32 -5.48 -2.88 -19.31
N PRO A 33 -6.51 -2.57 -20.09
CA PRO A 33 -7.67 -3.46 -20.22
C PRO A 33 -7.31 -4.89 -20.71
N ASN A 34 -6.13 -5.11 -21.30
CA ASN A 34 -5.67 -6.42 -21.76
C ASN A 34 -4.77 -7.18 -20.77
N GLY A 35 -4.52 -6.62 -19.58
CA GLY A 35 -3.73 -7.27 -18.53
C GLY A 35 -4.43 -8.46 -17.89
N ASN A 36 -3.66 -9.43 -17.39
CA ASN A 36 -4.19 -10.48 -16.53
C ASN A 36 -4.36 -9.93 -15.12
N TYR A 37 -5.60 -9.72 -14.70
CA TYR A 37 -5.93 -9.18 -13.38
C TYR A 37 -6.33 -10.27 -12.40
N VAL A 38 -5.74 -10.18 -11.21
CA VAL A 38 -6.16 -10.97 -10.05
C VAL A 38 -6.78 -9.99 -9.05
N SER A 39 -8.04 -10.22 -8.72
CA SER A 39 -8.75 -9.48 -7.67
C SER A 39 -8.89 -10.38 -6.45
N PHE A 40 -8.61 -9.85 -5.27
CA PHE A 40 -8.83 -10.54 -4.01
C PHE A 40 -9.48 -9.59 -3.00
N GLU A 41 -10.27 -10.15 -2.08
CA GLU A 41 -10.97 -9.39 -1.07
C GLU A 41 -10.06 -9.11 0.14
N VAL A 42 -10.04 -7.85 0.57
CA VAL A 42 -9.33 -7.40 1.77
C VAL A 42 -10.34 -6.95 2.80
N LYS A 43 -10.45 -7.71 3.91
CA LYS A 43 -11.40 -7.44 5.00
C LYS A 43 -11.10 -6.14 5.75
N ASP A 44 -9.83 -5.94 6.10
CA ASP A 44 -9.34 -4.79 6.86
C ASP A 44 -7.83 -4.59 6.66
N ASN A 45 -7.29 -3.53 7.26
CA ASN A 45 -5.86 -3.18 7.15
C ASN A 45 -4.93 -4.24 7.77
N ASN A 46 -5.36 -4.97 8.79
CA ASN A 46 -4.54 -6.03 9.39
C ASN A 46 -4.46 -7.25 8.47
N HIS A 47 -5.58 -7.58 7.81
CA HIS A 47 -5.62 -8.61 6.79
C HIS A 47 -4.71 -8.24 5.60
N LEU A 48 -4.73 -6.99 5.14
CA LEU A 48 -3.83 -6.51 4.08
C LEU A 48 -2.36 -6.64 4.51
N LEU A 49 -2.03 -6.15 5.71
CA LEU A 49 -0.68 -6.24 6.25
C LEU A 49 -0.20 -7.69 6.34
N THR A 50 -1.07 -8.59 6.79
CA THR A 50 -0.76 -10.03 6.86
C THR A 50 -0.46 -10.58 5.48
N GLN A 51 -1.23 -10.23 4.45
CA GLN A 51 -0.98 -10.67 3.09
C GLN A 51 0.35 -10.14 2.54
N ILE A 52 0.67 -8.86 2.78
CA ILE A 52 1.96 -8.27 2.39
C ILE A 52 3.12 -9.03 3.07
N ILE A 53 3.01 -9.28 4.38
CA ILE A 53 4.03 -10.04 5.14
C ILE A 53 4.19 -11.43 4.54
N SER A 54 3.10 -12.17 4.31
CA SER A 54 3.17 -13.52 3.76
C SER A 54 3.79 -13.55 2.36
N LEU A 55 3.53 -12.55 1.50
CA LEU A 55 4.18 -12.45 0.19
C LEU A 55 5.70 -12.20 0.33
N LEU A 56 6.10 -11.32 1.26
CA LEU A 56 7.51 -11.06 1.54
C LEU A 56 8.22 -12.29 2.12
N GLU A 57 7.57 -13.02 3.03
CA GLU A 57 8.09 -14.28 3.57
C GLU A 57 8.33 -15.31 2.47
N VAL A 58 7.39 -15.45 1.52
CA VAL A 58 7.56 -16.33 0.36
C VAL A 58 8.78 -15.91 -0.48
N CYS A 59 8.98 -14.61 -0.72
CA CYS A 59 10.17 -14.11 -1.41
C CYS A 59 11.46 -14.49 -0.66
N VAL A 60 11.50 -14.30 0.66
CA VAL A 60 12.66 -14.66 1.49
C VAL A 60 12.92 -16.17 1.41
N PHE A 61 11.90 -17.00 1.59
CA PHE A 61 12.03 -18.45 1.49
C PHE A 61 12.50 -18.94 0.11
N ALA A 62 12.05 -18.28 -0.97
CA ALA A 62 12.46 -18.62 -2.33
C ALA A 62 13.94 -18.27 -2.59
N LEU A 63 14.43 -17.18 -2.01
CA LEU A 63 15.82 -16.73 -2.13
C LEU A 63 16.78 -17.51 -1.21
N ASP A 64 16.36 -17.82 0.02
CA ASP A 64 17.21 -18.48 1.03
C ASP A 64 17.34 -20.01 0.85
N GLY A 65 16.56 -20.65 -0.04
CA GLY A 65 16.49 -22.12 -0.12
C GLY A 65 16.31 -22.75 -1.51
N GLU A 66 15.97 -24.05 -1.50
CA GLU A 66 15.58 -24.82 -2.69
C GLU A 66 14.17 -24.50 -3.20
N GLY A 67 13.48 -23.50 -2.61
CA GLY A 67 12.14 -23.09 -3.00
C GLY A 67 12.02 -22.89 -4.51
N MET A 68 11.29 -23.77 -5.18
CA MET A 68 10.93 -23.57 -6.58
C MET A 68 9.70 -22.67 -6.63
N MET A 69 9.90 -21.40 -7.01
CA MET A 69 8.81 -20.52 -7.47
C MET A 69 8.58 -20.67 -8.99
N LEU A 70 8.92 -21.81 -9.56
CA LEU A 70 8.74 -22.06 -10.98
C LEU A 70 7.44 -22.83 -11.18
N SER A 71 6.45 -22.14 -11.74
CA SER A 71 5.33 -22.85 -12.38
C SER A 71 5.90 -23.74 -13.49
N PRO A 72 5.36 -24.96 -13.70
CA PRO A 72 5.71 -25.77 -14.87
C PRO A 72 5.51 -25.02 -16.20
N ALA A 73 4.59 -24.04 -16.22
CA ALA A 73 4.35 -23.18 -17.37
C ALA A 73 5.43 -22.08 -17.57
N ASN A 74 6.29 -21.85 -16.57
CA ASN A 74 7.32 -20.81 -16.58
C ASN A 74 8.72 -21.37 -16.30
N GLN A 75 9.03 -22.51 -16.93
CA GLN A 75 10.29 -23.25 -16.81
C GLN A 75 11.56 -22.47 -17.23
N TYR A 76 11.41 -21.31 -17.86
CA TYR A 76 12.52 -20.46 -18.31
C TYR A 76 12.79 -19.26 -17.40
N ALA A 77 11.91 -18.98 -16.43
CA ALA A 77 12.13 -17.89 -15.48
C ALA A 77 13.19 -18.30 -14.46
N SER A 78 14.04 -17.35 -14.07
CA SER A 78 14.91 -17.55 -12.91
C SER A 78 14.10 -17.42 -11.61
N LYS A 79 14.68 -17.87 -10.50
CA LYS A 79 14.08 -17.65 -9.17
C LYS A 79 13.97 -16.17 -8.88
N GLU A 80 14.99 -15.41 -9.27
CA GLU A 80 15.11 -13.97 -9.11
C GLU A 80 14.02 -13.23 -9.89
N ASP A 81 13.72 -13.64 -11.13
CA ASP A 81 12.64 -13.06 -11.93
C ASP A 81 11.28 -13.27 -11.24
N SER A 82 11.05 -14.47 -10.72
CA SER A 82 9.81 -14.83 -10.03
C SER A 82 9.63 -14.04 -8.74
N VAL A 83 10.70 -13.89 -7.95
CA VAL A 83 10.71 -13.08 -6.73
C VAL A 83 10.52 -11.59 -7.06
N THR A 84 11.16 -11.08 -8.11
CA THR A 84 11.00 -9.70 -8.58
C THR A 84 9.54 -9.40 -8.89
N GLN A 85 8.86 -10.31 -9.61
CA GLN A 85 7.45 -10.14 -9.94
C GLN A 85 6.53 -10.09 -8.69
N VAL A 86 6.84 -10.88 -7.66
CA VAL A 86 6.10 -10.83 -6.38
C VAL A 86 6.39 -9.53 -5.63
N LEU A 87 7.63 -9.04 -5.64
CA LEU A 87 7.98 -7.75 -5.03
C LEU A 87 7.29 -6.59 -5.73
N GLU A 88 7.18 -6.61 -7.06
CA GLU A 88 6.39 -5.63 -7.82
C GLU A 88 4.91 -5.65 -7.39
N LEU A 89 4.33 -6.83 -7.20
CA LEU A 89 2.97 -6.97 -6.68
C LEU A 89 2.85 -6.38 -5.26
N VAL A 90 3.81 -6.67 -4.38
CA VAL A 90 3.86 -6.07 -3.03
C VAL A 90 3.87 -4.55 -3.11
N LEU A 91 4.71 -3.96 -3.96
CA LEU A 91 4.75 -2.50 -4.17
C LEU A 91 3.40 -1.94 -4.65
N CYS A 92 2.66 -2.68 -5.47
CA CYS A 92 1.36 -2.25 -5.97
C CYS A 92 0.26 -2.25 -4.89
N ILE A 93 0.37 -3.12 -3.88
CA ILE A 93 -0.63 -3.25 -2.81
C ILE A 93 -0.24 -2.52 -1.53
N LEU A 94 0.95 -1.92 -1.46
CA LEU A 94 1.38 -1.11 -0.33
C LEU A 94 0.41 0.08 -0.13
N PRO A 95 0.00 0.36 1.11
CA PRO A 95 -0.98 1.41 1.39
C PRO A 95 -0.34 2.81 1.44
N ASP A 96 0.47 3.18 0.45
CA ASP A 96 1.29 4.42 0.43
C ASP A 96 0.47 5.68 0.71
N SER A 97 -0.69 5.82 0.06
CA SER A 97 -1.62 6.94 0.27
C SER A 97 -2.14 7.00 1.72
N GLN A 98 -2.35 5.85 2.36
CA GLN A 98 -2.78 5.81 3.76
C GLN A 98 -1.64 6.18 4.70
N MET A 99 -0.42 5.66 4.46
CA MET A 99 0.76 6.00 5.24
C MET A 99 1.04 7.49 5.19
N TYR A 100 1.07 8.08 3.99
CA TYR A 100 1.23 9.52 3.81
C TYR A 100 0.16 10.34 4.54
N PHE A 101 -1.10 9.89 4.51
CA PHE A 101 -2.17 10.57 5.24
C PHE A 101 -1.97 10.55 6.75
N ILE A 102 -1.56 9.42 7.32
CA ILE A 102 -1.29 9.30 8.76
C ILE A 102 -0.16 10.25 9.15
N ASP A 103 0.95 10.28 8.40
CA ASP A 103 2.05 11.22 8.65
C ASP A 103 1.58 12.68 8.64
N LYS A 104 0.77 13.07 7.64
CA LYS A 104 0.22 14.42 7.54
C LYS A 104 -0.81 14.73 8.62
N LEU A 105 -1.58 13.74 9.05
CA LEU A 105 -2.51 13.91 10.15
C LEU A 105 -1.76 14.21 11.45
N ASP A 106 -0.72 13.44 11.75
CA ASP A 106 0.10 13.62 12.94
C ASP A 106 0.80 14.99 12.95
N GLU A 107 1.40 15.40 11.82
CA GLU A 107 1.95 16.76 11.65
C GLU A 107 0.89 17.84 12.01
N LYS A 108 -0.32 17.71 11.47
CA LYS A 108 -1.41 18.68 11.67
C LYS A 108 -1.94 18.70 13.10
N LEU A 109 -1.97 17.54 13.77
CA LEU A 109 -2.37 17.43 15.17
C LEU A 109 -1.30 18.04 16.09
N LEU A 110 -0.02 17.78 15.84
CA LEU A 110 1.10 18.40 16.58
C LEU A 110 1.12 19.93 16.43
N GLU A 111 0.78 20.47 15.25
CA GLU A 111 0.60 21.92 15.06
C GLU A 111 -0.52 22.54 15.93
N LEU A 112 -1.47 21.72 16.38
CA LEU A 112 -2.58 22.13 17.24
C LEU A 112 -2.25 22.01 18.73
N GLU A 113 -1.40 21.06 19.13
CA GLU A 113 -0.99 20.83 20.52
C GLU A 113 0.15 21.75 20.97
N ASN A 114 1.08 22.09 20.08
CA ASN A 114 2.22 22.98 20.39
C ASN A 114 1.83 24.48 20.53
N LYS A 115 0.57 24.79 20.89
CA LYS A 115 0.05 26.15 21.11
C LYS A 115 -1.07 26.21 22.14
#